data_AF-A0A392MS16-F1
#
_entry.id   AF-A0A392MS16-F1
#
_cell.length_a   1.000
_cell.length_b   1.000
_cell.length_c   1.000
_cell.angle_alpha   90.00
_cell.angle_beta   90.00
_cell.angle_gamma   90.00
#
_symmetry.space_group_name_H-M   'P 1'
#
loop_
_entity.id
_entity.type
_entity.pdbx_description
1 polymer ?
#
loop_
_entity_poly.entity_id
_entity_poly.type
_entity_poly.pdbx_seq_one_letter_code
_entity_poly.pdbx_strand_id
1 'polypeptide(L)'
;MYSFLDNEALPLSGDKIPSGILDAKDGLASRIIFGLNAQASVGRMLFNVSPIMNNALDKNSFEASVIGGTQLCSRRMLQQIIYCVGGVSVLFPLITQCCNFENGVEESEKTLLTQSTRECVMGEVIELIASLLDENVANQQQMHIVSGFSVLGFLLQSVPPQQLNLETLSALKHLFNVVSNSGLAEFLVEEAISSIFLNPLIWVYTVYK
;
A
#
# COMPACT_ATOMS: atom_id res chain seq x y z
N MET A 1 -6.24 3.65 -5.46
CA MET A 1 -7.35 4.62 -5.33
C MET A 1 -7.37 5.46 -6.61
N TYR A 2 -8.55 5.67 -7.21
CA TYR A 2 -8.67 6.37 -8.50
C TYR A 2 -8.63 7.89 -8.29
N SER A 3 -7.82 8.59 -9.09
CA SER A 3 -7.85 10.05 -9.18
C SER A 3 -8.46 10.42 -10.51
N PHE A 4 -9.51 11.22 -10.52
CA PHE A 4 -9.98 11.86 -11.74
C PHE A 4 -8.93 12.92 -12.13
N LEU A 5 -8.58 12.98 -13.41
CA LEU A 5 -7.67 14.00 -13.90
C LEU A 5 -8.48 15.29 -14.13
N ASP A 6 -8.05 16.38 -13.50
CA ASP A 6 -8.59 17.70 -13.80
C ASP A 6 -8.19 18.06 -15.24
N ASN A 7 -9.17 18.11 -16.14
CA ASN A 7 -9.06 18.63 -17.49
C ASN A 7 -8.00 17.99 -18.41
N GLU A 8 -8.18 16.70 -18.71
CA GLU A 8 -8.06 16.22 -20.09
C GLU A 8 -9.37 15.52 -20.50
N ALA A 9 -10.49 16.21 -20.27
CA ALA A 9 -11.70 15.86 -20.98
C ALA A 9 -11.41 16.04 -22.48
N LEU A 10 -11.48 14.96 -23.25
CA LEU A 10 -11.89 15.07 -24.65
C LEU A 10 -13.10 16.01 -24.64
N PRO A 11 -13.05 17.19 -25.28
CA PRO A 11 -14.10 18.18 -25.15
C PRO A 11 -15.35 17.59 -25.79
N LEU A 12 -16.25 17.09 -24.96
CA LEU A 12 -17.49 16.49 -25.40
C LEU A 12 -18.61 17.41 -24.96
N SER A 13 -18.77 18.44 -25.80
CA SER A 13 -19.94 19.29 -25.87
C SER A 13 -21.20 18.41 -25.94
N GLY A 14 -22.13 18.56 -25.00
CA GLY A 14 -23.49 18.08 -25.22
C GLY A 14 -24.35 17.75 -24.01
N ASP A 15 -23.80 17.35 -22.85
CA ASP A 15 -24.66 16.86 -21.77
C ASP A 15 -24.46 17.60 -20.45
N LYS A 16 -25.60 18.02 -19.90
CA LYS A 16 -25.75 18.84 -18.69
C LYS A 16 -24.85 18.33 -17.57
N ILE A 17 -24.00 19.21 -17.06
CA ILE A 17 -23.36 19.07 -15.75
C ILE A 17 -24.49 18.86 -14.74
N PRO A 18 -24.53 17.76 -13.96
CA PRO A 18 -25.43 17.69 -12.82
C PRO A 18 -24.94 18.72 -11.81
N SER A 19 -25.61 19.88 -11.82
CA SER A 19 -25.40 20.95 -10.85
C SER A 19 -25.58 20.38 -9.45
N GLY A 20 -24.57 20.58 -8.61
CA GLY A 20 -24.57 20.11 -7.23
C GLY A 20 -25.78 20.58 -6.46
N ILE A 21 -26.51 19.61 -5.93
CA ILE A 21 -27.11 19.52 -4.58
C ILE A 21 -27.84 18.17 -4.61
N LEU A 22 -27.31 17.21 -3.85
CA LEU A 22 -27.81 15.84 -3.78
C LEU A 22 -29.17 15.83 -3.09
N ASP A 23 -30.24 15.55 -3.83
CA ASP A 23 -31.58 15.36 -3.26
C ASP A 23 -31.63 13.95 -2.65
N ALA A 24 -32.28 13.79 -1.50
CA ALA A 24 -32.46 12.49 -0.83
C ALA A 24 -33.31 11.50 -1.65
N LYS A 25 -33.87 11.95 -2.79
CA LYS A 25 -34.56 11.14 -3.79
C LYS A 25 -33.67 10.53 -4.86
N ASP A 26 -32.38 10.87 -4.92
CA ASP A 26 -31.46 10.30 -5.89
C ASP A 26 -31.20 8.82 -5.55
N GLY A 27 -31.89 7.92 -6.25
CA GLY A 27 -31.78 6.47 -6.06
C GLY A 27 -30.36 5.94 -6.25
N LEU A 28 -30.17 4.64 -5.98
CA LEU A 28 -28.87 3.94 -5.98
C LEU A 28 -28.03 4.18 -7.24
N ALA A 29 -28.66 4.44 -8.39
CA ALA A 29 -28.00 4.74 -9.66
C ALA A 29 -27.01 5.91 -9.58
N SER A 30 -27.27 6.94 -8.77
CA SER A 30 -26.36 8.09 -8.58
C SER A 30 -25.10 7.77 -7.74
N ARG A 31 -25.09 6.59 -7.09
CA ARG A 31 -24.04 6.14 -6.16
C ARG A 31 -23.21 4.99 -6.70
N ILE A 32 -23.60 4.40 -7.84
CA ILE A 32 -22.88 3.29 -8.47
C ILE A 32 -21.91 3.86 -9.50
N ILE A 33 -20.63 3.50 -9.38
CA ILE A 33 -19.59 3.80 -10.36
C ILE A 33 -19.11 2.49 -10.97
N PHE A 34 -19.19 2.37 -12.29
CA PHE A 34 -18.58 1.28 -13.03
C PHE A 34 -17.22 1.72 -13.58
N GLY A 35 -16.15 1.07 -13.12
CA GLY A 35 -14.80 1.31 -13.62
C GLY A 35 -14.42 0.29 -14.69
N LEU A 36 -13.91 0.76 -15.82
CA LEU A 36 -13.32 -0.08 -16.86
C LEU A 36 -11.80 0.13 -16.90
N ASN A 37 -11.02 -0.96 -16.82
CA ASN A 37 -9.56 -0.89 -17.01
C ASN A 37 -9.20 -1.10 -18.48
N ALA A 38 -9.37 -0.06 -19.30
CA ALA A 38 -8.93 -0.10 -20.69
C ALA A 38 -7.40 -0.16 -20.75
N GLN A 39 -6.86 -1.02 -21.62
CA GLN A 39 -5.41 -1.16 -21.82
C GLN A 39 -4.93 -0.45 -23.09
N ALA A 40 -5.84 -0.21 -24.04
CA ALA A 40 -5.59 0.62 -25.22
C ALA A 40 -6.86 1.38 -25.60
N SER A 41 -6.71 2.44 -26.40
CA SER A 41 -7.84 3.24 -26.90
C SER A 41 -7.58 3.77 -28.30
N VAL A 42 -8.62 3.81 -29.14
CA VAL A 42 -8.62 4.46 -30.46
C VAL A 42 -9.88 5.32 -30.57
N GLY A 43 -9.72 6.63 -30.51
CA GLY A 43 -10.86 7.56 -30.46
C GLY A 43 -11.72 7.32 -29.21
N ARG A 44 -12.98 6.93 -29.42
CA ARG A 44 -13.92 6.59 -28.32
C ARG A 44 -13.96 5.10 -27.98
N MET A 45 -13.22 4.26 -28.71
CA MET A 45 -13.20 2.83 -28.47
C MET A 45 -12.08 2.48 -27.50
N LEU A 46 -12.42 1.72 -26.46
CA LEU A 46 -11.53 1.19 -25.44
C LEU A 46 -11.37 -0.30 -25.66
N PHE A 47 -10.14 -0.79 -25.54
CA PHE A 47 -9.79 -2.18 -25.82
C PHE A 47 -9.11 -2.81 -24.60
N ASN A 48 -9.43 -4.08 -24.35
CA ASN A 48 -8.63 -4.95 -23.49
C ASN A 48 -7.65 -5.74 -24.38
N VAL A 49 -6.35 -5.50 -24.25
CA VAL A 49 -5.30 -6.13 -25.05
C VAL A 49 -4.60 -7.28 -24.32
N SER A 50 -5.20 -7.81 -23.25
CA SER A 50 -4.68 -8.98 -22.55
C SER A 50 -4.57 -10.17 -23.52
N PRO A 51 -3.40 -10.85 -23.58
CA PRO A 51 -3.24 -11.99 -24.47
C PRO A 51 -4.20 -13.11 -24.06
N ILE A 52 -5.13 -13.44 -24.95
CA ILE A 52 -6.09 -14.54 -24.75
C ILE A 52 -5.31 -15.84 -24.95
N MET A 53 -5.15 -16.63 -23.88
CA MET A 53 -4.37 -17.88 -23.91
C MET A 53 -5.09 -19.06 -24.60
N ASN A 54 -6.22 -18.81 -25.26
CA ASN A 54 -6.98 -19.86 -25.94
C ASN A 54 -6.96 -19.67 -27.45
N ASN A 55 -6.52 -20.71 -28.17
CA ASN A 55 -6.64 -20.89 -29.63
C ASN A 55 -8.11 -21.03 -30.09
N ALA A 56 -9.06 -20.38 -29.41
CA ALA A 56 -10.43 -20.30 -29.86
C ALA A 56 -10.51 -19.16 -30.87
N LEU A 57 -10.79 -19.55 -32.10
CA LEU A 57 -10.97 -18.71 -33.26
C LEU A 57 -12.26 -17.89 -33.10
N ASP A 58 -12.26 -16.89 -32.23
CA ASP A 58 -13.25 -15.83 -32.27
C ASP A 58 -12.71 -14.52 -31.70
N LYS A 59 -12.72 -13.50 -32.56
CA LYS A 59 -12.29 -12.13 -32.32
C LYS A 59 -13.26 -11.42 -31.39
N ASN A 60 -13.35 -11.86 -30.14
CA ASN A 60 -13.95 -11.02 -29.10
C ASN A 60 -12.87 -10.11 -28.55
N SER A 61 -12.46 -9.12 -29.35
CA SER A 61 -11.85 -7.93 -28.80
C SER A 61 -12.87 -7.36 -27.82
N PHE A 62 -12.59 -7.46 -26.52
CA PHE A 62 -13.42 -6.85 -25.51
C PHE A 62 -13.31 -5.34 -25.68
N GLU A 63 -14.31 -4.80 -26.39
CA GLU A 63 -14.40 -3.41 -26.81
C GLU A 63 -15.50 -2.70 -26.02
N ALA A 64 -15.20 -1.50 -25.55
CA ALA A 64 -16.19 -0.63 -24.93
C ALA A 64 -16.14 0.76 -25.59
N SER A 65 -17.31 1.39 -25.76
CA SER A 65 -17.39 2.75 -26.29
C SER A 65 -17.56 3.76 -25.16
N VAL A 66 -16.76 4.82 -25.17
CA VAL A 66 -16.88 5.95 -24.24
C VAL A 66 -18.16 6.72 -24.55
N ILE A 67 -19.10 6.71 -23.60
CA ILE A 67 -20.36 7.47 -23.66
C ILE A 67 -20.31 8.73 -22.77
N GLY A 68 -21.25 9.65 -22.95
CA GLY A 68 -21.38 10.84 -22.09
C GLY A 68 -21.43 10.50 -20.60
N GLY A 69 -20.72 11.28 -19.78
CA GLY A 69 -20.56 11.02 -18.34
C GLY A 69 -19.41 10.06 -17.97
N THR A 70 -18.74 9.45 -18.95
CA THR A 70 -17.52 8.66 -18.69
C THR A 70 -16.36 9.59 -18.33
N GLN A 71 -15.67 9.31 -17.22
CA GLN A 71 -14.52 10.08 -16.78
C GLN A 71 -13.24 9.24 -16.85
N LEU A 72 -12.13 9.88 -17.23
CA LEU A 72 -10.82 9.25 -17.20
C LEU A 72 -10.29 9.26 -15.76
N CYS A 73 -9.99 8.05 -15.27
CA CYS A 73 -9.39 7.85 -13.96
C CYS A 73 -7.94 7.43 -14.12
N SER A 74 -7.02 8.17 -13.52
CA SER A 74 -5.63 7.74 -13.41
C SER A 74 -5.43 6.88 -12.17
N ARG A 75 -4.60 5.83 -12.31
CA ARG A 75 -4.06 5.06 -11.19
C ARG A 75 -2.71 5.64 -10.83
N ARG A 76 -2.55 6.02 -9.57
CA ARG A 76 -1.26 6.41 -9.00
C ARG A 76 -0.69 5.24 -8.21
N MET A 77 0.64 5.16 -8.10
CA MET A 77 1.31 4.17 -7.27
C MET A 77 0.88 4.32 -5.80
N LEU A 78 0.78 3.21 -5.06
CA LEU A 78 0.39 3.22 -3.65
C LEU A 78 1.22 4.22 -2.84
N GLN A 79 2.52 4.24 -3.09
CA GLN A 79 3.49 5.20 -2.56
C GLN A 79 3.03 6.66 -2.64
N GLN A 80 2.35 7.05 -3.72
CA GLN A 80 1.89 8.42 -3.95
C GLN A 80 0.49 8.72 -3.40
N ILE A 81 -0.28 7.72 -2.95
CA ILE A 81 -1.69 7.88 -2.55
C ILE A 81 -2.00 7.35 -1.16
N ILE A 82 -1.02 6.76 -0.46
CA ILE A 82 -1.22 6.22 0.88
C ILE A 82 -1.74 7.30 1.85
N TYR A 83 -1.37 8.58 1.65
CA TYR A 83 -1.87 9.71 2.44
C TYR A 83 -3.41 9.79 2.47
N CYS A 84 -4.09 9.40 1.39
CA CYS A 84 -5.55 9.44 1.30
C CYS A 84 -6.26 8.50 2.27
N VAL A 85 -5.56 7.47 2.76
CA VAL A 85 -6.13 6.46 3.68
C VAL A 85 -5.55 6.55 5.09
N GLY A 86 -4.77 7.60 5.39
CA GLY A 86 -4.10 7.78 6.68
C GLY A 86 -2.57 7.68 6.63
N GLY A 87 -1.99 7.59 5.43
CA GLY A 87 -0.54 7.65 5.23
C GLY A 87 0.21 6.40 5.71
N VAL A 88 1.53 6.49 5.89
CA VAL A 88 2.40 5.37 6.28
C VAL A 88 1.97 4.71 7.59
N SER A 89 1.39 5.47 8.53
CA SER A 89 0.92 4.97 9.82
C SER A 89 -0.16 3.88 9.72
N VAL A 90 -0.87 3.76 8.60
CA VAL A 90 -1.85 2.67 8.39
C VAL A 90 -1.19 1.29 8.37
N LEU A 91 0.13 1.23 8.12
CA LEU A 91 0.87 -0.02 8.11
C LEU A 91 1.34 -0.45 9.50
N PHE A 92 1.43 0.46 10.47
CA PHE A 92 1.94 0.15 11.80
C PHE A 92 1.14 -0.93 12.53
N PRO A 93 -0.21 -0.96 12.49
CA PRO A 93 -0.97 -2.04 13.11
C PRO A 93 -0.62 -3.44 12.57
N LEU A 94 -0.10 -3.55 11.33
CA LEU A 94 0.27 -4.83 10.73
C LEU A 94 1.44 -5.50 11.47
N ILE A 95 2.33 -4.72 12.07
CA ILE A 95 3.46 -5.24 12.88
C ILE A 95 2.92 -6.13 14.02
N THR A 96 1.88 -5.68 14.73
CA THR A 96 1.27 -6.47 15.82
C THR A 96 0.42 -7.63 15.33
N GLN A 97 -0.14 -7.55 14.12
CA GLN A 97 -0.95 -8.63 13.55
C GLN A 97 -0.10 -9.84 13.13
N CYS A 98 1.17 -9.62 12.77
CA CYS A 98 2.12 -10.70 12.46
C CYS A 98 2.36 -11.64 13.66
N CYS A 99 2.06 -11.19 14.88
CA CYS A 99 2.29 -11.92 16.12
C CYS A 99 1.06 -12.69 16.64
N ASN A 100 -0.16 -12.31 16.26
CA ASN A 100 -1.39 -12.67 16.98
C ASN A 100 -2.04 -14.04 16.60
N PHE A 101 -1.39 -14.88 15.79
CA PHE A 101 -2.00 -16.13 15.29
C PHE A 101 -1.75 -17.38 16.16
N GLU A 102 -1.33 -17.23 17.42
CA GLU A 102 -0.95 -18.39 18.25
C GLU A 102 -2.10 -19.07 19.02
N ASN A 103 -3.33 -18.58 18.93
CA ASN A 103 -4.44 -19.16 19.70
C ASN A 103 -5.24 -20.18 18.86
N GLY A 104 -4.62 -21.33 18.57
CA GLY A 104 -5.26 -22.44 17.86
C GLY A 104 -4.48 -23.75 17.94
N VAL A 105 -4.61 -24.44 19.08
CA VAL A 105 -4.37 -25.86 19.41
C VAL A 105 -3.85 -26.78 18.28
N GLU A 106 -2.67 -27.37 18.55
CA GLU A 106 -2.14 -28.69 18.12
C GLU A 106 -2.12 -29.05 16.62
N GLU A 107 -0.95 -28.91 15.97
CA GLU A 107 -0.43 -29.89 14.97
C GLU A 107 1.04 -29.58 14.60
N SER A 108 1.97 -30.42 15.08
CA SER A 108 3.43 -30.19 15.11
C SER A 108 4.14 -30.07 13.75
N GLU A 109 3.45 -30.25 12.61
CA GLU A 109 4.03 -30.15 11.26
C GLU A 109 3.51 -28.94 10.45
N LYS A 110 2.33 -28.39 10.79
CA LYS A 110 1.85 -27.12 10.20
C LYS A 110 2.52 -25.91 10.84
N THR A 111 3.03 -26.02 12.06
CA THR A 111 3.66 -24.92 12.79
C THR A 111 4.87 -24.34 12.05
N LEU A 112 5.71 -25.18 11.41
CA LEU A 112 6.90 -24.74 10.68
C LEU A 112 6.58 -23.92 9.42
N LEU A 113 5.61 -24.38 8.60
CA LEU A 113 5.16 -23.64 7.42
C LEU A 113 4.44 -22.34 7.81
N THR A 114 3.62 -22.39 8.88
CA THR A 114 2.89 -21.20 9.37
C THR A 114 3.82 -20.21 10.08
N GLN A 115 4.95 -20.68 10.62
CA GLN A 115 5.99 -19.86 11.24
C GLN A 115 6.89 -19.21 10.18
N SER A 116 7.35 -19.96 9.17
CA SER A 116 8.05 -19.39 8.01
C SER A 116 7.19 -18.37 7.25
N THR A 117 5.90 -18.64 7.09
CA THR A 117 4.98 -17.66 6.48
C THR A 117 4.81 -16.41 7.36
N ARG A 118 4.77 -16.54 8.70
CA ARG A 118 4.67 -15.42 9.66
C ARG A 118 5.93 -14.56 9.72
N GLU A 119 7.09 -15.20 9.64
CA GLU A 119 8.41 -14.57 9.62
C GLU A 119 8.59 -13.71 8.36
N CYS A 120 8.09 -14.18 7.20
CA CYS A 120 8.03 -13.37 5.98
C CYS A 120 7.16 -12.12 6.14
N VAL A 121 6.03 -12.18 6.85
CA VAL A 121 5.06 -11.06 6.86
C VAL A 121 5.62 -9.80 7.54
N MET A 122 6.38 -9.93 8.63
CA MET A 122 6.91 -8.72 9.32
C MET A 122 8.01 -8.05 8.50
N GLY A 123 8.93 -8.84 7.94
CA GLY A 123 9.96 -8.32 7.01
C GLY A 123 9.32 -7.60 5.83
N GLU A 124 8.29 -8.21 5.21
CA GLU A 124 7.53 -7.61 4.11
C GLU A 124 6.82 -6.31 4.50
N VAL A 125 6.24 -6.22 5.70
CA VAL A 125 5.62 -4.98 6.18
C VAL A 125 6.67 -3.87 6.33
N ILE A 126 7.85 -4.19 6.87
CA ILE A 126 8.94 -3.23 7.03
C ILE A 126 9.51 -2.83 5.66
N GLU A 127 9.66 -3.76 4.72
CA GLU A 127 10.03 -3.46 3.34
C GLU A 127 9.00 -2.58 2.65
N LEU A 128 7.71 -2.83 2.85
CA LEU A 128 6.64 -2.00 2.32
C LEU A 128 6.73 -0.59 2.89
N ILE A 129 6.97 -0.43 4.20
CA ILE A 129 7.21 0.89 4.81
C ILE A 129 8.42 1.55 4.15
N ALA A 130 9.53 0.83 3.95
CA ALA A 130 10.72 1.36 3.29
C ALA A 130 10.41 1.83 1.86
N SER A 131 9.71 1.02 1.06
CA SER A 131 9.28 1.39 -0.29
C SER A 131 8.33 2.59 -0.29
N LEU A 132 7.49 2.78 0.73
CA LEU A 132 6.66 3.97 0.83
C LEU A 132 7.48 5.24 1.08
N LEU A 133 8.59 5.14 1.82
CA LEU A 133 9.45 6.27 2.17
C LEU A 133 10.48 6.60 1.08
N ASP A 134 10.86 5.63 0.25
CA ASP A 134 11.90 5.78 -0.76
C ASP A 134 11.57 6.88 -1.78
N GLU A 135 12.47 7.85 -1.93
CA GLU A 135 12.28 9.04 -2.79
C GLU A 135 10.93 9.80 -2.59
N ASN A 136 10.23 9.62 -1.46
CA ASN A 136 8.93 10.23 -1.20
C ASN A 136 8.95 11.17 0.01
N VAL A 137 9.20 12.46 -0.26
CA VAL A 137 9.29 13.50 0.77
C VAL A 137 8.00 13.65 1.59
N ALA A 138 6.82 13.49 0.97
CA ALA A 138 5.55 13.62 1.68
C ALA A 138 5.38 12.51 2.74
N ASN A 139 5.71 11.27 2.38
CA ASN A 139 5.67 10.15 3.32
C ASN A 139 6.77 10.26 4.38
N GLN A 140 7.96 10.76 4.03
CA GLN A 140 9.05 11.05 4.98
C GLN A 140 8.65 12.12 6.01
N GLN A 141 8.04 13.22 5.56
CA GLN A 141 7.49 14.27 6.43
C GLN A 141 6.42 13.72 7.35
N GLN A 142 5.51 12.90 6.82
CA GLN A 142 4.49 12.27 7.65
C GLN A 142 5.14 11.36 8.70
N MET A 143 6.11 10.52 8.31
CA MET A 143 6.86 9.65 9.23
C MET A 143 7.46 10.44 10.39
N HIS A 144 8.03 11.62 10.12
CA HIS A 144 8.56 12.51 11.15
C HIS A 144 7.45 13.12 12.03
N ILE A 145 6.40 13.69 11.42
CA ILE A 145 5.31 14.39 12.13
C ILE A 145 4.59 13.46 13.12
N VAL A 146 4.44 12.18 12.78
CA VAL A 146 3.74 11.20 13.63
C VAL A 146 4.68 10.46 14.58
N SER A 147 5.96 10.84 14.66
CA SER A 147 7.00 10.10 15.40
C SER A 147 6.98 8.61 15.03
N GLY A 148 6.96 8.34 13.73
CA GLY A 148 6.68 7.03 13.18
C GLY A 148 7.73 5.98 13.54
N PHE A 149 9.00 6.36 13.72
CA PHE A 149 10.04 5.43 14.17
C PHE A 149 9.91 5.14 15.67
N SER A 150 9.49 6.11 16.48
CA SER A 150 9.14 5.86 17.88
C SER A 150 7.95 4.91 18.02
N VAL A 151 6.91 5.09 17.21
CA VAL A 151 5.76 4.18 17.18
C VAL A 151 6.19 2.79 16.70
N LEU A 152 6.95 2.68 15.61
CA LEU A 152 7.44 1.41 15.11
C LEU A 152 8.32 0.69 16.13
N GLY A 153 9.24 1.39 16.78
CA GLY A 153 10.08 0.86 17.85
C GLY A 153 9.28 0.40 19.07
N PHE A 154 8.22 1.10 19.44
CA PHE A 154 7.30 0.65 20.49
C PHE A 154 6.57 -0.64 20.11
N LEU A 155 6.08 -0.75 18.87
CA LEU A 155 5.38 -1.95 18.41
C LEU A 155 6.31 -3.17 18.34
N LEU A 156 7.58 -2.96 17.92
CA LEU A 156 8.60 -4.01 17.89
C LEU A 156 8.92 -4.57 19.29
N GLN A 157 8.74 -3.80 20.37
CA GLN A 157 8.89 -4.33 21.75
C GLN A 157 7.82 -5.37 22.11
N SER A 158 6.68 -5.35 21.42
CA SER A 158 5.58 -6.30 21.65
C SER A 158 5.71 -7.56 20.81
N VAL A 159 6.71 -7.63 19.92
CA VAL A 159 6.93 -8.77 19.03
C VAL A 159 7.71 -9.87 19.77
N PRO A 160 7.28 -11.14 19.69
CA PRO A 160 8.04 -12.27 20.23
C PRO A 160 9.48 -12.30 19.67
N PRO A 161 10.52 -12.49 20.50
CA PRO A 161 11.92 -12.42 20.06
C PRO A 161 12.28 -13.38 18.92
N GLN A 162 11.56 -14.51 18.79
CA GLN A 162 11.73 -15.50 17.73
C GLN A 162 11.36 -14.95 16.34
N GLN A 163 10.44 -13.99 16.28
CA GLN A 163 10.01 -13.37 15.03
C GLN A 163 10.97 -12.26 14.57
N LEU A 164 11.82 -11.73 15.46
CA LEU A 164 12.85 -10.73 15.15
C LEU A 164 14.12 -11.40 14.54
N ASN A 165 13.93 -12.13 13.45
CA ASN A 165 14.96 -12.94 12.78
C ASN A 165 15.85 -12.11 11.82
N LEU A 166 16.73 -12.79 11.06
CA LEU A 166 17.64 -12.15 10.10
C LEU A 166 16.93 -11.44 8.95
N GLU A 167 15.77 -11.93 8.50
CA GLU A 167 14.97 -11.31 7.44
C GLU A 167 14.42 -9.96 7.92
N THR A 168 13.87 -9.93 9.13
CA THR A 168 13.40 -8.69 9.78
C THR A 168 14.54 -7.69 9.96
N LEU A 169 15.72 -8.16 10.39
CA LEU A 169 16.90 -7.30 10.54
C LEU A 169 17.38 -6.75 9.19
N SER A 170 17.32 -7.56 8.13
CA SER A 170 17.64 -7.12 6.77
C SER A 170 16.67 -6.05 6.28
N ALA A 171 15.36 -6.24 6.49
CA ALA A 171 14.34 -5.26 6.16
C ALA A 171 14.53 -3.95 6.94
N LEU A 172 14.84 -4.01 8.23
CA LEU A 172 15.15 -2.83 9.06
C LEU A 172 16.41 -2.11 8.58
N LYS A 173 17.45 -2.86 8.19
CA LYS A 173 18.66 -2.28 7.59
C LYS A 173 18.36 -1.58 6.26
N HIS A 174 17.52 -2.19 5.42
CA HIS A 174 17.07 -1.56 4.18
C HIS A 174 16.28 -0.27 4.46
N LEU A 175 15.32 -0.31 5.38
CA LEU A 175 14.58 0.86 5.84
C LEU A 175 15.51 1.97 6.34
N PHE A 176 16.52 1.62 7.13
CA PHE A 176 17.53 2.56 7.62
C PHE A 176 18.31 3.22 6.47
N ASN A 177 18.71 2.44 5.46
CA ASN A 177 19.39 2.97 4.29
C ASN A 177 18.50 3.92 3.48
N VAL A 178 17.21 3.59 3.32
CA VAL A 178 16.24 4.47 2.64
C VAL A 178 16.15 5.82 3.36
N VAL A 179 15.98 5.82 4.68
CA VAL A 179 15.85 7.09 5.42
C VAL A 179 17.16 7.85 5.54
N SER A 180 18.30 7.15 5.55
CA SER A 180 19.63 7.79 5.53
C SER A 180 19.90 8.56 4.24
N ASN A 181 19.31 8.14 3.13
CA ASN A 181 19.41 8.81 1.83
C ASN A 181 18.23 9.75 1.53
N SER A 182 17.40 10.04 2.54
CA SER A 182 16.19 10.85 2.39
C SER A 182 16.42 12.36 2.57
N GLY A 183 15.47 13.19 2.12
CA GLY A 183 15.51 14.64 2.34
C GLY A 183 15.32 15.05 3.81
N LEU A 184 14.86 14.14 4.67
CA LEU A 184 14.67 14.34 6.12
C LEU A 184 15.62 13.46 6.95
N ALA A 185 16.76 13.04 6.38
CA ALA A 185 17.67 12.07 7.00
C ALA A 185 18.09 12.46 8.43
N GLU A 186 18.42 13.73 8.69
CA GLU A 186 18.84 14.19 10.01
C GLU A 186 17.86 13.80 11.13
N PHE A 187 16.56 14.03 10.92
CA PHE A 187 15.52 13.72 11.91
C PHE A 187 15.17 12.24 11.93
N LEU A 188 15.00 11.63 10.75
CA LEU A 188 14.51 10.25 10.64
C LEU A 188 15.56 9.23 11.10
N VAL A 189 16.85 9.49 10.83
CA VAL A 189 17.95 8.62 11.26
C VAL A 189 18.11 8.66 12.77
N GLU A 190 18.06 9.85 13.38
CA GLU A 190 18.15 9.98 14.85
C GLU A 190 17.01 9.22 15.54
N GLU A 191 15.78 9.38 15.05
CA GLU A 191 14.61 8.70 15.61
C GLU A 191 14.69 7.18 15.42
N ALA A 192 15.12 6.71 14.23
CA ALA A 192 15.31 5.28 13.96
C ALA A 192 16.38 4.65 14.86
N ILE A 193 17.53 5.32 15.03
CA ILE A 193 18.63 4.83 15.88
C ILE A 193 18.15 4.73 17.33
N SER A 194 17.58 5.81 17.87
CA SER A 194 17.18 5.86 19.28
C SER A 194 16.00 4.95 19.60
N SER A 195 14.99 4.88 18.72
CA SER A 195 13.73 4.17 18.99
C SER A 195 13.80 2.68 18.65
N ILE A 196 14.63 2.30 17.67
CA ILE A 196 14.73 0.92 17.18
C ILE A 196 16.10 0.34 17.48
N PHE A 197 17.17 0.82 16.83
CA PHE A 197 18.45 0.10 16.82
C PHE A 197 19.18 0.07 18.18
N LEU A 198 19.08 1.14 18.96
CA LEU A 198 19.68 1.24 20.29
C LEU A 198 18.68 0.95 21.43
N ASN A 199 17.48 0.46 21.11
CA ASN A 199 16.48 0.15 22.10
C ASN A 199 16.66 -1.29 22.65
N PRO A 200 17.18 -1.46 23.88
CA PRO A 200 17.46 -2.79 24.43
C PRO A 200 16.19 -3.62 24.66
N LEU A 201 15.02 -2.98 24.81
CA LEU A 201 13.75 -3.68 25.00
C LEU A 201 13.34 -4.50 23.77
N ILE A 202 13.85 -4.15 22.58
CA ILE A 202 13.61 -4.90 21.34
C ILE A 202 14.58 -6.08 21.26
N TRP A 203 15.87 -5.85 21.55
CA TRP A 203 16.93 -6.77 21.13
C TRP A 203 17.45 -7.74 22.19
N VAL A 204 17.29 -7.45 23.50
CA VAL A 204 18.01 -8.19 24.57
C VAL A 204 17.72 -9.70 24.60
N TYR A 205 16.56 -10.13 24.11
CA TYR A 205 16.15 -11.54 24.07
C TYR A 205 16.18 -12.16 22.66
N THR A 206 16.58 -11.40 21.64
CA THR A 206 16.68 -11.92 20.27
C THR A 206 17.91 -12.80 20.11
N VAL A 207 17.73 -13.94 19.43
CA VAL A 207 18.81 -14.90 19.18
C VAL A 207 18.93 -15.09 17.67
N TYR A 208 20.04 -14.63 17.11
CA TYR A 208 20.40 -14.86 15.72
C TYR A 208 21.24 -16.13 15.62
N LYS A 209 20.81 -17.08 14.79
CA LYS A 209 21.55 -18.30 14.48
C LYS A 209 21.98 -18.29 13.02
#